data_AF-A0A496QGM0-F1
#
_entry.id   AF-A0A496QGM0-F1
#
_cell.length_a   1.000
_cell.length_b   1.000
_cell.length_c   1.000
_cell.angle_alpha   90.00
_cell.angle_beta   90.00
_cell.angle_gamma   90.00
#
_symmetry.space_group_name_H-M   'P 1'
#
loop_
_entity.id
_entity.type
_entity.pdbx_description
1 polymer ?
#
loop_
_entity_poly.entity_id
_entity_poly.type
_entity_poly.pdbx_seq_one_letter_code
_entity_poly.pdbx_strand_id
1 'polypeptide(L)'
;IIFIGALVGLFLGFKGSIMLPEGETIDHIINRQTGKRIPLNFSVRCNRFNISFYDNGAPKEYRSDLTVLNGDKEVFHKSIVVNDPMKYRGITFYQASYRAIPEITVKVSNSDKLQRSLSISAFQKTLWPEEQLSFGLIQYQPSVHGRPAAQIWIADNEGRAGNIWLLQGREREFKQGEDLYKISLTNAKQRYLTGLQVKKDPGVLIVWLGCTVLIVGFAIVFWVPHRRMWLWMGRRKGKITVILSGQTNKNKLQFEKDIKKIEKALDSSLGARQ
;
A
#
# COMPACT_ATOMS: atom_id res chain seq x y z
N ILE A 1 5.39 -14.85 -21.58
CA ILE A 1 6.08 -14.09 -20.52
C ILE A 1 5.09 -13.23 -19.71
N ILE A 2 4.39 -12.28 -20.35
CA ILE A 2 3.42 -11.40 -19.65
C ILE A 2 2.39 -12.22 -18.85
N PHE A 3 1.75 -13.20 -19.47
CA PHE A 3 0.75 -14.06 -18.80
C PHE A 3 1.34 -14.83 -17.60
N ILE A 4 2.56 -15.36 -17.73
CA ILE A 4 3.27 -16.03 -16.63
C ILE A 4 3.51 -15.05 -15.49
N GLY A 5 3.94 -13.82 -15.78
CA GLY A 5 4.10 -12.77 -14.78
C GLY A 5 2.78 -12.45 -14.07
N ALA A 6 1.67 -12.38 -14.79
CA ALA A 6 0.35 -12.18 -14.21
C ALA A 6 -0.06 -13.34 -13.29
N LEU A 7 0.15 -14.59 -13.70
CA LEU A 7 -0.12 -15.78 -12.87
C LEU A 7 0.74 -15.79 -11.59
N VAL A 8 2.04 -15.48 -11.71
CA VAL A 8 2.94 -15.37 -10.56
C VAL A 8 2.45 -14.30 -9.59
N GLY A 9 2.03 -13.14 -10.10
CA GLY A 9 1.43 -12.08 -9.29
C GLY A 9 0.14 -12.52 -8.59
N LEU A 10 -0.71 -13.28 -9.28
CA LEU A 10 -1.97 -13.76 -8.73
C LEU A 10 -1.78 -14.79 -7.60
N PHE A 11 -0.87 -15.76 -7.79
CA PHE A 11 -0.69 -16.85 -6.83
C PHE A 11 0.26 -16.52 -5.67
N LEU A 12 1.30 -15.72 -5.92
CA LEU A 12 2.34 -15.41 -4.90
C LEU A 12 2.25 -13.98 -4.36
N GLY A 13 1.37 -13.16 -4.93
CA GLY A 13 1.09 -11.81 -4.47
C GLY A 13 -0.02 -11.76 -3.42
N PHE A 14 -0.12 -10.62 -2.75
CA PHE A 14 -1.23 -10.35 -1.84
C PHE A 14 -1.51 -8.85 -1.74
N LYS A 15 -2.72 -8.52 -1.29
CA LYS A 15 -3.13 -7.16 -0.97
C LYS A 15 -3.92 -7.14 0.33
N GLY A 16 -3.60 -6.20 1.20
CA GLY A 16 -4.31 -5.99 2.45
C GLY A 16 -4.22 -4.56 2.94
N SER A 17 -4.78 -4.34 4.12
CA SER A 17 -4.75 -3.06 4.81
C SER A 17 -4.63 -3.28 6.31
N ILE A 18 -4.12 -2.26 7.00
CA ILE A 18 -4.05 -2.24 8.46
C ILE A 18 -4.25 -0.80 8.96
N MET A 19 -4.89 -0.68 10.12
CA MET A 19 -4.90 0.56 10.91
C MET A 19 -3.91 0.37 12.04
N LEU A 20 -2.81 1.12 12.01
CA LEU A 20 -1.71 0.98 12.96
C LEU A 20 -1.68 2.20 13.88
N PRO A 21 -1.95 2.06 15.18
CA PRO A 21 -1.79 3.14 16.14
C PRO A 21 -0.33 3.56 16.28
N GLU A 22 -0.11 4.83 16.61
CA GLU A 22 1.21 5.33 16.99
C GLU A 22 1.73 4.65 18.27
N GLY A 23 2.98 4.18 18.21
CA GLY A 23 3.66 3.40 19.24
C GLY A 23 3.49 1.89 19.10
N GLU A 24 2.48 1.44 18.35
CA GLU A 24 2.14 0.03 18.24
C GLU A 24 2.92 -0.70 17.15
N THR A 25 3.06 -2.01 17.34
CA THR A 25 3.77 -2.92 16.44
C THR A 25 2.82 -4.00 15.92
N ILE A 26 2.86 -4.27 14.62
CA ILE A 26 2.08 -5.34 13.98
C ILE A 26 2.98 -6.26 13.16
N ASP A 27 2.57 -7.52 13.03
CA ASP A 27 3.25 -8.57 12.27
C ASP A 27 2.38 -9.15 11.15
N HIS A 28 1.17 -8.61 10.96
CA HIS A 28 0.18 -9.09 10.02
C HIS A 28 -0.64 -7.95 9.41
N ILE A 29 -1.28 -8.24 8.29
CA ILE A 29 -2.26 -7.36 7.64
C ILE A 29 -3.60 -8.07 7.47
N ILE A 30 -4.64 -7.31 7.19
CA ILE A 30 -5.97 -7.87 6.89
C ILE A 30 -6.18 -7.88 5.38
N ASN A 31 -6.47 -9.05 4.81
CA ASN A 31 -6.83 -9.16 3.41
C ASN A 31 -8.14 -8.40 3.15
N ARG A 32 -8.14 -7.47 2.18
CA ARG A 32 -9.30 -6.61 1.92
C ARG A 32 -10.52 -7.36 1.35
N GLN A 33 -10.31 -8.48 0.67
CA GLN A 33 -11.37 -9.27 0.04
C GLN A 33 -11.93 -10.33 0.98
N THR A 34 -11.06 -11.01 1.73
CA THR A 34 -11.47 -12.17 2.54
C THR A 34 -11.55 -11.87 4.04
N GLY A 35 -11.04 -10.73 4.51
CA GLY A 35 -10.94 -10.38 5.93
C GLY A 35 -9.93 -11.23 6.72
N LYS A 36 -9.26 -12.19 6.08
CA LYS A 36 -8.29 -13.07 6.74
C LYS A 36 -7.00 -12.33 7.07
N ARG A 37 -6.37 -12.70 8.19
CA ARG A 37 -5.03 -12.23 8.56
C ARG A 37 -3.98 -12.85 7.63
N ILE A 38 -3.05 -12.04 7.16
CA ILE A 38 -1.88 -12.45 6.38
C ILE A 38 -0.63 -12.07 7.18
N PRO A 39 0.17 -13.06 7.65
CA PRO A 39 1.41 -12.77 8.36
C PRO A 39 2.48 -12.20 7.41
N LEU A 40 3.27 -11.24 7.90
CA LEU A 40 4.35 -10.59 7.14
C LEU A 40 5.71 -11.27 7.34
N ASN A 41 5.86 -12.09 8.39
CA ASN A 41 7.13 -12.70 8.83
C ASN A 41 8.22 -11.68 9.22
N PHE A 42 7.79 -10.48 9.60
CA PHE A 42 8.54 -9.42 10.27
C PHE A 42 7.50 -8.48 10.88
N SER A 43 7.94 -7.58 11.74
CA SER A 43 7.05 -6.63 12.40
C SER A 43 7.25 -5.22 11.85
N VAL A 44 6.20 -4.41 11.88
CA VAL A 44 6.21 -3.00 11.49
C VAL A 44 5.66 -2.20 12.65
N ARG A 45 6.44 -1.24 13.14
CA ARG A 45 6.05 -0.30 14.18
C ARG A 45 5.76 1.06 13.56
N CYS A 46 4.66 1.68 13.96
CA CYS A 46 4.43 3.09 13.69
C CYS A 46 5.08 3.88 14.83
N ASN A 47 6.24 4.48 14.59
CA ASN A 47 6.89 5.29 15.62
C ASN A 47 6.12 6.58 15.85
N ARG A 48 5.63 7.18 14.77
CA ARG A 48 4.92 8.46 14.80
C ARG A 48 4.00 8.62 13.59
N PHE A 49 2.86 9.27 13.80
CA PHE A 49 1.99 9.69 12.70
C PHE A 49 1.60 11.16 12.83
N ASN A 50 1.88 11.93 11.78
CA ASN A 50 1.59 13.36 11.72
C ASN A 50 0.61 13.68 10.59
N ILE A 51 -0.32 14.58 10.87
CA ILE A 51 -1.17 15.22 9.87
C ILE A 51 -0.90 16.72 9.89
N SER A 52 -0.71 17.32 8.71
CA SER A 52 -0.76 18.77 8.55
C SER A 52 -1.98 19.16 7.73
N PHE A 53 -2.52 20.35 7.98
CA PHE A 53 -3.67 20.91 7.26
C PHE A 53 -3.25 22.22 6.60
N TYR A 54 -3.91 22.56 5.49
CA TYR A 54 -3.89 23.92 4.94
C TYR A 54 -4.74 24.85 5.81
N ASP A 55 -4.60 26.16 5.61
CA ASP A 55 -5.35 27.17 6.38
C ASP A 55 -6.88 27.04 6.20
N ASN A 56 -7.32 26.47 5.07
CA ASN A 56 -8.72 26.16 4.79
C ASN A 56 -9.23 24.89 5.50
N GLY A 57 -8.41 24.25 6.33
CA GLY A 57 -8.74 23.03 7.07
C GLY A 57 -8.64 21.73 6.26
N ALA A 58 -8.30 21.79 4.97
CA ALA A 58 -8.10 20.60 4.16
C ALA A 58 -6.79 19.89 4.55
N PRO A 59 -6.75 18.55 4.59
CA PRO A 59 -5.51 17.82 4.85
C PRO A 59 -4.44 18.11 3.79
N LYS A 60 -3.24 18.50 4.24
CA LYS A 60 -2.08 18.82 3.42
C LYS A 60 -1.14 17.64 3.26
N GLU A 61 -0.80 16.97 4.36
CA GLU A 61 0.11 15.84 4.35
C GLU A 61 -0.27 14.84 5.45
N TYR A 62 -0.16 13.55 5.10
CA TYR A 62 -0.18 12.45 6.05
C TYR A 62 1.19 11.79 6.03
N ARG A 63 1.85 11.77 7.18
CA ARG A 63 3.21 11.25 7.32
C ARG A 63 3.25 10.18 8.40
N SER A 64 3.73 8.99 8.04
CA SER A 64 3.98 7.90 9.00
C SER A 64 5.46 7.58 9.07
N ASP A 65 6.03 7.64 10.26
CA ASP A 65 7.39 7.17 10.53
C ASP A 65 7.36 5.69 10.90
N LEU A 66 7.77 4.84 9.97
CA LEU A 66 7.68 3.40 10.12
C LEU A 66 9.05 2.77 10.34
N THR A 67 9.13 1.85 11.30
CA THR A 67 10.29 0.97 11.50
C THR A 67 9.88 -0.46 11.23
N VAL A 68 10.69 -1.18 10.45
CA VAL A 68 10.63 -2.63 10.32
C VAL A 68 11.53 -3.26 11.36
N LEU A 69 10.98 -4.24 12.05
CA LEU A 69 11.59 -4.98 13.14
C LEU A 69 11.72 -6.46 12.76
N ASN A 70 12.83 -7.08 13.13
CA ASN A 70 13.02 -8.52 13.09
C ASN A 70 13.28 -9.02 14.52
N GLY A 71 12.24 -9.55 15.17
CA GLY A 71 12.22 -9.62 16.64
C GLY A 71 12.23 -8.21 17.22
N ASP A 72 13.13 -7.95 18.17
CA ASP A 72 13.28 -6.62 18.80
C ASP A 72 14.26 -5.70 18.08
N LYS A 73 14.93 -6.19 17.02
CA LYS A 73 15.95 -5.42 16.30
C LYS A 73 15.36 -4.60 15.17
N GLU A 74 15.65 -3.30 15.16
CA GLU A 74 15.38 -2.43 14.02
C GLU A 74 16.26 -2.78 12.82
N VAL A 75 15.64 -3.07 11.68
CA VAL A 75 16.34 -3.48 10.46
C VAL A 75 16.14 -2.53 9.29
N PHE A 76 15.08 -1.71 9.33
CA PHE A 76 14.81 -0.72 8.30
C PHE A 76 13.91 0.38 8.87
N HIS A 77 14.13 1.61 8.46
CA HIS A 77 13.31 2.76 8.89
C HIS A 77 13.03 3.66 7.69
N LYS A 78 11.78 4.11 7.56
CA LYS A 78 11.39 5.11 6.56
C LYS A 78 10.15 5.89 6.98
N SER A 79 10.22 7.20 6.84
CA SER A 79 9.06 8.08 6.79
C SER A 79 8.35 7.95 5.45
N ILE A 80 7.07 7.65 5.45
CA ILE A 80 6.25 7.55 4.24
C ILE A 80 5.21 8.65 4.18
N VAL A 81 4.91 9.10 2.97
CA VAL A 81 3.81 10.02 2.65
C VAL A 81 3.01 9.47 1.47
N VAL A 82 1.93 10.15 1.10
CA VAL A 82 1.17 9.81 -0.11
C VAL A 82 2.11 9.83 -1.32
N ASN A 83 2.04 8.80 -2.16
CA ASN A 83 2.91 8.57 -3.34
C ASN A 83 4.40 8.28 -3.05
N ASP A 84 4.87 8.32 -1.80
CA ASP A 84 6.22 7.87 -1.43
C ASP A 84 6.16 6.70 -0.44
N PRO A 85 5.94 5.46 -0.94
CA PRO A 85 5.76 4.30 -0.08
C PRO A 85 7.08 3.73 0.46
N MET A 86 6.96 2.92 1.51
CA MET A 86 8.05 2.08 2.01
C MET A 86 8.04 0.73 1.29
N LYS A 87 9.20 0.28 0.84
CA LYS A 87 9.38 -1.03 0.21
C LYS A 87 10.37 -1.86 1.03
N TYR A 88 9.96 -3.05 1.44
CA TYR A 88 10.81 -3.98 2.18
C TYR A 88 10.48 -5.42 1.80
N ARG A 89 11.50 -6.23 1.44
CA ARG A 89 11.36 -7.64 1.03
C ARG A 89 10.26 -7.89 -0.03
N GLY A 90 10.16 -6.99 -1.02
CA GLY A 90 9.16 -7.08 -2.09
C GLY A 90 7.73 -6.70 -1.69
N ILE A 91 7.52 -6.26 -0.44
CA ILE A 91 6.25 -5.76 0.07
C ILE A 91 6.31 -4.23 0.09
N THR A 92 5.24 -3.59 -0.36
CA THR A 92 5.11 -2.13 -0.41
C THR A 92 4.01 -1.67 0.54
N PHE A 93 4.34 -0.70 1.40
CA PHE A 93 3.46 -0.05 2.36
C PHE A 93 3.15 1.36 1.86
N TYR A 94 1.90 1.58 1.48
CA TYR A 94 1.39 2.86 1.02
C TYR A 94 0.63 3.57 2.14
N GLN A 95 0.89 4.86 2.31
CA GLN A 95 0.03 5.72 3.11
C GLN A 95 -1.32 5.86 2.37
N ALA A 96 -2.40 5.36 2.97
CA ALA A 96 -3.70 5.30 2.31
C ALA A 96 -4.79 6.11 3.02
N SER A 97 -4.81 6.10 4.36
CA SER A 97 -5.82 6.81 5.14
C SER A 97 -5.34 7.08 6.56
N TYR A 98 -6.23 7.61 7.40
CA TYR A 98 -6.03 7.72 8.84
C TYR A 98 -7.38 7.56 9.55
N ARG A 99 -7.33 7.26 10.85
CA ARG A 99 -8.51 7.28 11.70
C ARG A 99 -8.21 8.06 12.97
N ALA A 100 -9.06 9.03 13.28
CA ALA A 100 -9.07 9.68 14.57
C ALA A 100 -9.70 8.77 15.62
N ILE A 101 -9.00 8.55 16.74
CA ILE A 101 -9.53 7.92 17.93
C ILE A 101 -9.43 8.93 19.08
N PRO A 102 -10.57 9.38 19.62
CA PRO A 102 -10.55 10.22 20.80
C PRO A 102 -10.07 9.41 22.01
N GLU A 103 -9.21 10.03 22.80
CA GLU A 103 -8.73 9.55 24.08
C GLU A 103 -8.93 10.68 25.09
N ILE A 104 -9.71 10.39 26.13
CA ILE A 104 -9.97 11.33 27.21
C ILE A 104 -9.30 10.85 28.49
N THR A 105 -8.85 11.78 29.32
CA THR A 105 -8.40 11.51 30.67
C THR A 105 -9.45 12.03 31.63
N VAL A 106 -10.02 11.13 32.42
CA VAL A 106 -10.95 11.47 33.48
C VAL A 106 -10.28 11.29 34.83
N LYS A 107 -10.58 12.19 35.76
CA LYS A 107 -10.22 12.06 37.17
C LYS A 107 -11.48 11.67 37.92
N VAL A 108 -11.45 10.51 38.57
CA VAL A 108 -12.56 9.96 39.34
C VAL A 108 -12.15 9.89 40.81
N SER A 109 -13.07 10.18 41.72
CA SER A 109 -12.86 9.99 43.15
C SER A 109 -14.08 9.43 43.85
N ASN A 110 -13.86 8.60 44.86
CA ASN A 110 -14.92 8.09 45.73
C ASN A 110 -15.11 8.99 46.98
N SER A 111 -16.11 8.65 47.80
CA SER A 111 -16.43 9.29 49.09
C SER A 111 -15.24 9.34 50.07
N ASP A 112 -14.39 8.31 50.06
CA ASP A 112 -13.22 8.16 50.92
C ASP A 112 -11.97 8.91 50.41
N LYS A 113 -12.14 9.82 49.43
CA LYS A 113 -11.08 10.59 48.76
C LYS A 113 -10.08 9.74 47.96
N LEU A 114 -10.34 8.45 47.74
CA LEU A 114 -9.55 7.68 46.79
C LEU A 114 -9.74 8.30 45.41
N GLN A 115 -8.65 8.73 44.77
CA GLN A 115 -8.69 9.43 43.51
C GLN A 115 -7.83 8.72 42.48
N ARG A 116 -8.36 8.55 41.27
CA ARG A 116 -7.64 7.94 40.15
C ARG A 116 -7.80 8.76 38.87
N SER A 117 -6.75 8.84 38.09
CA SER A 117 -6.82 9.34 36.71
C SER A 117 -6.80 8.16 35.75
N LEU A 118 -7.82 8.09 34.90
CA LEU A 118 -8.05 7.00 33.95
C LEU A 118 -8.04 7.57 32.54
N SER A 119 -7.28 6.95 31.64
CA SER A 119 -7.36 7.21 30.21
C SER A 119 -8.40 6.29 29.59
N ILE A 120 -9.41 6.87 28.94
CA ILE A 120 -10.48 6.17 28.25
C ILE A 120 -10.33 6.44 26.76
N SER A 121 -9.97 5.40 26.02
CA SER A 121 -9.89 5.44 24.56
C SER A 121 -11.21 4.95 23.94
N ALA A 122 -11.57 5.48 22.76
CA ALA A 122 -12.71 4.93 22.03
C ALA A 122 -12.52 3.44 21.74
N PHE A 123 -13.63 2.69 21.76
CA PHE A 123 -13.68 1.24 21.51
C PHE A 123 -12.96 0.35 22.53
N GLN A 124 -12.47 0.92 23.65
CA GLN A 124 -11.86 0.17 24.74
C GLN A 124 -12.65 0.37 26.04
N LYS A 125 -12.66 -0.68 26.88
CA LYS A 125 -13.18 -0.66 28.24
C LYS A 125 -12.02 -0.40 29.20
N THR A 126 -12.10 0.66 29.99
CA THR A 126 -11.12 0.98 31.03
C THR A 126 -11.65 0.57 32.39
N LEU A 127 -10.96 -0.32 33.09
CA LEU A 127 -11.33 -0.76 34.44
C LEU A 127 -10.68 0.12 35.50
N TRP A 128 -11.44 0.47 36.52
CA TRP A 128 -10.98 0.95 37.81
C TRP A 128 -11.03 -0.22 38.80
N PRO A 129 -9.89 -0.86 39.11
CA PRO A 129 -9.88 -2.12 39.87
C PRO A 129 -10.37 -2.01 41.32
N GLU A 130 -10.08 -0.90 42.00
CA GLU A 130 -10.43 -0.74 43.43
C GLU A 130 -11.94 -0.69 43.63
N GLU A 131 -12.65 0.02 42.74
CA GLU A 131 -14.12 0.16 42.81
C GLU A 131 -14.85 -0.82 41.87
N GLN A 132 -14.11 -1.66 41.13
CA GLN A 132 -14.66 -2.57 40.11
C GLN A 132 -15.56 -1.87 39.08
N LEU A 133 -15.29 -0.58 38.82
CA LEU A 133 -16.04 0.24 37.88
C LEU A 133 -15.37 0.25 36.51
N SER A 134 -16.19 0.15 35.49
CA SER A 134 -15.75 0.13 34.11
C SER A 134 -16.26 1.36 33.37
N PHE A 135 -15.38 1.95 32.58
CA PHE A 135 -15.67 3.15 31.82
C PHE A 135 -15.46 2.89 30.34
N GLY A 136 -16.28 3.52 29.51
CA GLY A 136 -16.03 3.56 28.08
C GLY A 136 -16.58 4.82 27.43
N LEU A 137 -15.95 5.21 26.33
CA LEU A 137 -16.27 6.43 25.60
C LEU A 137 -17.38 6.15 24.57
N ILE A 138 -18.51 6.84 24.71
CA ILE A 138 -19.63 6.79 23.75
C ILE A 138 -19.41 7.81 22.65
N GLN A 139 -19.20 9.07 23.04
CA GLN A 139 -19.14 10.20 22.12
C GLN A 139 -18.09 11.20 22.59
N TYR A 140 -17.41 11.82 21.62
CA TYR A 140 -16.47 12.90 21.84
C TYR A 140 -16.82 14.08 20.95
N GLN A 141 -16.83 15.27 21.54
CA GLN A 141 -17.06 16.52 20.83
C GLN A 141 -15.89 17.47 21.12
N PRO A 142 -15.07 17.79 20.10
CA PRO A 142 -13.84 18.59 20.30
C PRO A 142 -14.10 19.99 20.86
N SER A 143 -15.27 20.57 20.58
CA SER A 143 -15.64 21.90 21.05
C SER A 143 -17.15 21.99 21.31
N VAL A 144 -17.50 22.18 22.58
CA VAL A 144 -18.82 22.57 23.08
C VAL A 144 -18.58 23.82 23.92
N HIS A 145 -19.06 24.98 23.46
CA HIS A 145 -18.74 26.29 24.05
C HIS A 145 -17.23 26.56 24.19
N GLY A 146 -16.42 26.12 23.21
CA GLY A 146 -14.97 26.31 23.23
C GLY A 146 -14.19 25.34 24.12
N ARG A 147 -14.85 24.31 24.67
CA ARG A 147 -14.22 23.27 25.50
C ARG A 147 -14.55 21.87 25.00
N PRO A 148 -13.61 20.91 25.06
CA PRO A 148 -13.90 19.51 24.80
C PRO A 148 -14.99 18.96 25.73
N ALA A 149 -15.89 18.17 25.16
CA ALA A 149 -16.91 17.43 25.88
C ALA A 149 -16.88 15.95 25.47
N ALA A 150 -17.23 15.07 26.40
CA ALA A 150 -17.31 13.65 26.15
C ALA A 150 -18.50 13.03 26.88
N GLN A 151 -19.16 12.09 26.23
CA GLN A 151 -20.15 11.22 26.85
C GLN A 151 -19.50 9.87 27.11
N ILE A 152 -19.56 9.41 28.35
CA ILE A 152 -19.06 8.11 28.75
C ILE A 152 -20.18 7.24 29.31
N TRP A 153 -20.06 5.93 29.18
CA TRP A 153 -20.80 4.98 29.99
C TRP A 153 -19.94 4.54 31.17
N ILE A 154 -20.61 4.24 32.27
CA ILE A 154 -20.05 3.72 33.51
C ILE A 154 -20.85 2.47 33.85
N ALA A 155 -20.20 1.35 34.11
CA ALA A 155 -20.87 0.14 34.56
C ALA A 155 -20.10 -0.55 35.69
N ASP A 156 -20.83 -1.11 36.64
CA ASP A 156 -20.28 -2.03 37.65
C ASP A 156 -20.21 -3.47 37.13
N ASN A 157 -19.68 -4.37 37.97
CA ASN A 157 -19.63 -5.81 37.67
C ASN A 157 -21.01 -6.48 37.62
N GLU A 158 -22.06 -5.82 38.13
CA GLU A 158 -23.43 -6.31 38.08
C GLU A 158 -24.17 -5.89 36.80
N GLY A 159 -23.52 -5.10 35.94
CA GLY A 159 -24.07 -4.67 34.65
C GLY A 159 -24.98 -3.45 34.74
N ARG A 160 -25.06 -2.77 35.89
CA ARG A 160 -25.83 -1.53 36.01
C ARG A 160 -25.06 -0.43 35.28
N ALA A 161 -25.60 0.05 34.16
CA ALA A 161 -24.91 1.01 33.30
C ALA A 161 -25.59 2.40 33.32
N GLY A 162 -24.79 3.44 33.60
CA GLY A 162 -25.19 4.84 33.52
C GLY A 162 -24.38 5.59 32.48
N ASN A 163 -24.98 6.63 31.87
CA ASN A 163 -24.29 7.49 30.91
C ASN A 163 -24.15 8.90 31.47
N ILE A 164 -22.98 9.52 31.31
CA ILE A 164 -22.74 10.88 31.80
C ILE A 164 -22.00 11.72 30.77
N TRP A 165 -22.42 12.98 30.66
CA TRP A 165 -21.74 14.00 29.87
C TRP A 165 -20.77 14.79 30.75
N LEU A 166 -19.51 14.83 30.32
CA LEU A 166 -18.42 15.57 30.95
C LEU A 166 -17.99 16.71 30.04
N LEU A 167 -17.94 17.92 30.59
CA LEU A 167 -17.36 19.10 29.94
C LEU A 167 -16.03 19.42 30.63
N GLN A 168 -14.98 19.68 29.86
CA GLN A 168 -13.65 19.91 30.44
C GLN A 168 -13.67 21.09 31.43
N GLY A 169 -13.07 20.87 32.60
CA GLY A 169 -13.02 21.85 33.68
C GLY A 169 -14.32 21.97 34.51
N ARG A 170 -15.30 21.08 34.32
CA ARG A 170 -16.43 20.91 35.23
C ARG A 170 -16.39 19.54 35.88
N GLU A 171 -16.71 19.52 37.17
CA GLU A 171 -16.90 18.30 37.93
C GLU A 171 -18.39 17.89 37.88
N ARG A 172 -18.63 16.59 37.87
CA ARG A 172 -19.95 15.98 37.94
C ARG A 172 -19.93 14.91 39.02
N GLU A 173 -21.08 14.72 39.65
CA GLU A 173 -21.28 13.65 40.62
C GLU A 173 -22.22 12.61 40.02
N PHE A 174 -21.96 11.34 40.29
CA PHE A 174 -22.83 10.23 39.91
C PHE A 174 -22.90 9.21 41.05
N LYS A 175 -24.00 8.46 41.10
CA LYS A 175 -24.19 7.38 42.06
C LYS A 175 -24.12 6.04 41.34
N GLN A 176 -23.44 5.09 41.94
CA GLN A 176 -23.44 3.70 41.50
C GLN A 176 -23.71 2.81 42.71
N GLY A 177 -24.90 2.21 42.77
CA GLY A 177 -25.37 1.62 44.03
C GLY A 177 -25.66 2.70 45.08
N GLU A 178 -25.14 2.53 46.29
CA GLU A 178 -25.28 3.51 47.38
C GLU A 178 -24.15 4.55 47.41
N ASP A 179 -23.05 4.29 46.68
CA ASP A 179 -21.85 5.13 46.70
C ASP A 179 -21.95 6.33 45.78
N LEU A 180 -21.40 7.47 46.25
CA LEU A 180 -21.31 8.72 45.49
C LEU A 180 -19.89 8.92 44.97
N TYR A 181 -19.78 9.16 43.67
CA TYR A 181 -18.52 9.38 42.99
C TYR A 181 -18.48 10.76 42.36
N LYS A 182 -17.31 11.37 42.33
CA LYS A 182 -17.04 12.58 41.55
C LYS A 182 -16.18 12.25 40.35
N ILE A 183 -16.49 12.86 39.23
CA ILE A 183 -15.77 12.69 37.98
C ILE A 183 -15.59 14.03 37.27
N SER A 184 -14.40 14.24 36.72
CA SER A 184 -14.08 15.41 35.92
C SER A 184 -13.25 15.03 34.71
N LEU A 185 -13.52 15.68 33.58
CA LEU A 185 -12.69 15.58 32.38
C LEU A 185 -11.50 16.53 32.53
N THR A 186 -10.30 15.96 32.65
CA THR A 186 -9.06 16.74 32.85
C THR A 186 -8.36 17.01 31.52
N ASN A 187 -8.27 16.02 30.64
CA ASN A 187 -7.64 16.15 29.34
C ASN A 187 -8.46 15.44 28.27
N ALA A 188 -8.42 15.94 27.04
CA ALA A 188 -9.03 15.31 25.88
C ALA A 188 -8.12 15.52 24.68
N LYS A 189 -7.65 14.43 24.11
CA LYS A 189 -6.78 14.46 22.93
C LYS A 189 -7.30 13.51 21.87
N GLN A 190 -6.97 13.79 20.63
CA GLN A 190 -7.27 12.91 19.52
C GLN A 190 -5.99 12.19 19.13
N ARG A 191 -5.93 10.88 19.35
CA ARG A 191 -4.88 10.04 18.78
C ARG A 191 -5.26 9.67 17.36
N TYR A 192 -4.26 9.43 16.54
CA TYR A 192 -4.47 9.05 15.15
C TYR A 192 -3.87 7.68 14.90
N LEU A 193 -4.54 6.92 14.03
CA LEU A 193 -4.08 5.65 13.51
C LEU A 193 -3.73 5.90 12.05
N THR A 194 -2.56 5.41 11.65
CA THR A 194 -2.20 5.43 10.24
C THR A 194 -2.85 4.26 9.52
N GLY A 195 -3.54 4.56 8.43
CA GLY A 195 -4.13 3.58 7.53
C GLY A 195 -3.13 3.23 6.43
N LEU A 196 -2.59 2.02 6.49
CA LEU A 196 -1.62 1.53 5.52
C LEU A 196 -2.27 0.54 4.58
N GLN A 197 -2.03 0.72 3.27
CA GLN A 197 -2.33 -0.30 2.27
C GLN A 197 -1.05 -1.06 1.94
N VAL A 198 -1.09 -2.38 2.06
CA VAL A 198 0.08 -3.24 1.93
C VAL A 198 -0.11 -4.18 0.76
N LYS A 199 0.90 -4.27 -0.11
CA LYS A 199 0.83 -5.05 -1.35
C LYS A 199 2.14 -5.75 -1.64
N LYS A 200 2.08 -6.98 -2.11
CA LYS A 200 3.22 -7.74 -2.66
C LYS A 200 2.86 -8.20 -4.07
N ASP A 201 3.67 -7.84 -5.06
CA ASP A 201 3.47 -8.27 -6.46
C ASP A 201 4.78 -8.76 -7.09
N PRO A 202 5.16 -10.03 -6.90
CA PRO A 202 6.41 -10.56 -7.45
C PRO A 202 6.38 -10.65 -8.98
N GLY A 203 5.20 -10.77 -9.57
CA GLY A 203 5.01 -10.91 -11.02
C GLY A 203 5.25 -9.64 -11.84
N VAL A 204 5.26 -8.46 -11.19
CA VAL A 204 5.36 -7.17 -11.90
C VAL A 204 6.63 -7.07 -12.74
N LEU A 205 7.76 -7.55 -12.22
CA LEU A 205 9.03 -7.52 -12.97
C LEU A 205 8.99 -8.43 -14.21
N ILE A 206 8.38 -9.61 -14.09
CA ILE A 206 8.22 -10.54 -15.23
C ILE A 206 7.29 -9.94 -16.29
N VAL A 207 6.22 -9.26 -15.87
CA VAL A 207 5.33 -8.55 -16.79
C VAL A 207 6.08 -7.46 -17.54
N TRP A 208 6.86 -6.63 -16.84
CA TRP A 208 7.68 -5.58 -17.47
C TRP A 208 8.70 -6.13 -18.46
N LEU A 209 9.37 -7.25 -18.13
CA LEU A 209 10.25 -7.94 -19.07
C LEU A 209 9.50 -8.42 -20.31
N GLY A 210 8.31 -9.01 -20.13
CA GLY A 210 7.47 -9.45 -21.24
C GLY A 210 7.03 -8.30 -22.15
N CYS A 211 6.61 -7.17 -21.57
CA CYS A 211 6.26 -5.97 -22.32
C CYS A 211 7.47 -5.41 -23.09
N THR A 212 8.66 -5.42 -22.47
CA THR A 212 9.89 -4.96 -23.11
C THR A 212 10.26 -5.84 -24.31
N VAL A 213 10.21 -7.16 -24.16
CA VAL A 213 10.45 -8.12 -25.26
C VAL A 213 9.44 -7.93 -26.39
N LEU A 214 8.18 -7.64 -26.07
CA LEU A 214 7.15 -7.37 -27.06
C LEU A 214 7.47 -6.10 -27.86
N ILE A 215 7.81 -5.00 -27.18
CA ILE A 215 8.17 -3.72 -27.84
C ILE A 215 9.40 -3.91 -28.73
N VAL A 216 10.43 -4.60 -28.25
CA VAL A 216 11.64 -4.88 -29.02
C VAL A 216 11.34 -5.79 -30.22
N GLY A 217 10.57 -6.86 -30.03
CA GLY A 217 10.15 -7.75 -31.12
C GLY A 217 9.37 -7.03 -32.20
N PHE A 218 8.45 -6.14 -31.80
CA PHE A 218 7.74 -5.28 -32.72
C PHE A 218 8.70 -4.34 -33.47
N ALA A 219 9.62 -3.68 -32.78
CA ALA A 219 10.63 -2.84 -33.43
C ALA A 219 11.44 -3.61 -34.48
N ILE A 220 11.90 -4.83 -34.16
CA ILE A 220 12.65 -5.69 -35.10
C ILE A 220 11.80 -6.01 -36.34
N VAL A 221 10.53 -6.37 -36.20
CA VAL A 221 9.63 -6.63 -37.34
C VAL A 221 9.47 -5.40 -38.24
N PHE A 222 9.49 -4.19 -37.67
CA PHE A 222 9.40 -2.97 -38.46
C PHE A 222 10.70 -2.60 -39.16
N TRP A 223 11.84 -2.81 -38.51
CA TRP A 223 13.16 -2.43 -39.04
C TRP A 223 13.81 -3.47 -39.94
N VAL A 224 13.53 -4.77 -39.76
CA VAL A 224 14.11 -5.83 -40.58
C VAL A 224 13.18 -6.13 -41.75
N PRO A 225 13.51 -5.67 -42.98
CA PRO A 225 12.73 -6.03 -44.15
C PRO A 225 12.86 -7.54 -44.40
N HIS A 226 11.74 -8.22 -44.59
CA HIS A 226 11.77 -9.59 -45.09
C HIS A 226 12.19 -9.56 -46.56
N ARG A 227 13.34 -10.18 -46.83
CA ARG A 227 13.88 -10.37 -48.18
C ARG A 227 13.97 -11.87 -48.44
N ARG A 228 13.39 -12.32 -49.54
CA ARG A 228 13.54 -13.69 -50.06
C ARG A 228 14.20 -13.61 -51.42
N MET A 229 15.19 -14.46 -51.64
CA MET A 229 15.87 -14.58 -52.92
C MET A 229 15.85 -16.06 -53.32
N TRP A 230 15.59 -16.30 -54.60
CA TRP A 230 15.62 -17.61 -55.21
C TRP A 230 16.63 -17.58 -56.34
N LEU A 231 17.54 -18.54 -56.33
CA LEU A 231 18.48 -18.80 -57.41
C LEU A 231 18.10 -20.14 -58.01
N TRP A 232 17.66 -20.12 -59.26
CA TRP A 232 17.38 -21.33 -60.02
C TRP A 232 18.44 -21.52 -61.09
N MET A 233 18.98 -22.74 -61.20
CA MET A 233 19.96 -23.10 -62.20
C MET A 233 19.43 -24.30 -62.99
N GLY A 234 19.42 -24.19 -64.31
CA GLY A 234 18.99 -25.28 -65.18
C GLY A 234 19.68 -25.21 -66.53
N ARG A 235 19.63 -26.31 -67.29
CA ARG A 235 20.27 -26.41 -68.60
C ARG A 235 19.20 -26.31 -69.68
N ARG A 236 19.32 -25.34 -70.60
CA ARG A 236 18.46 -25.20 -71.78
C ARG A 236 19.33 -25.06 -73.02
N LYS A 237 19.06 -25.86 -74.06
CA LYS A 237 19.78 -25.85 -75.36
C LYS A 237 21.31 -25.88 -75.20
N GLY A 238 21.83 -26.73 -74.32
CA GLY A 238 23.28 -26.92 -74.10
C GLY A 238 23.97 -25.85 -73.23
N LYS A 239 23.32 -24.72 -72.93
CA LYS A 239 23.83 -23.66 -72.04
C LYS A 239 23.28 -23.80 -70.62
N ILE A 240 24.07 -23.40 -69.63
CA ILE A 240 23.60 -23.26 -68.24
C ILE A 240 22.89 -21.90 -68.13
N THR A 241 21.64 -21.91 -67.70
CA THR A 241 20.85 -20.70 -67.43
C THR A 241 20.69 -20.56 -65.92
N VAL A 242 21.06 -19.40 -65.41
CA VAL A 242 20.89 -19.00 -64.01
C VAL A 242 19.81 -17.93 -63.96
N ILE A 243 18.76 -18.16 -63.16
CA ILE A 243 17.68 -17.20 -62.93
C ILE A 243 17.76 -16.76 -61.47
N LEU A 244 17.97 -15.47 -61.26
CA LEU A 244 17.93 -14.83 -59.95
C LEU A 244 16.61 -14.05 -59.81
N SER A 245 15.78 -14.45 -58.86
CA SER A 245 14.51 -13.80 -58.55
C SER A 245 14.47 -13.44 -57.07
N GLY A 246 13.76 -12.36 -56.72
CA GLY A 246 13.64 -11.96 -55.33
C GLY A 246 12.35 -11.23 -55.02
N GLN A 247 11.94 -11.32 -53.76
CA GLN A 247 10.78 -10.61 -53.22
C GLN A 247 11.18 -9.91 -51.92
N THR A 248 10.76 -8.65 -51.77
CA THR A 248 10.91 -7.93 -50.51
C THR A 248 9.63 -7.21 -50.13
N ASN A 249 9.37 -7.13 -48.82
CA ASN A 249 8.21 -6.42 -48.27
C ASN A 249 8.45 -4.90 -48.10
N LYS A 250 9.70 -4.44 -48.04
CA LYS A 250 10.09 -3.03 -47.80
C LYS A 250 11.38 -2.68 -48.57
N ASN A 251 11.63 -1.39 -48.80
CA ASN A 251 12.86 -0.89 -49.43
C ASN A 251 13.21 -1.53 -50.79
N LYS A 252 12.24 -1.60 -51.71
CA LYS A 252 12.39 -2.20 -53.05
C LYS A 252 13.59 -1.66 -53.83
N LEU A 253 13.82 -0.34 -53.78
CA LEU A 253 14.92 0.30 -54.52
C LEU A 253 16.30 -0.18 -54.04
N GLN A 254 16.50 -0.34 -52.73
CA GLN A 254 17.76 -0.85 -52.20
C GLN A 254 17.94 -2.34 -52.53
N PHE A 255 16.86 -3.11 -52.45
CA PHE A 255 16.88 -4.53 -52.81
C PHE A 255 17.21 -4.74 -54.30
N GLU A 256 16.71 -3.90 -55.21
CA GLU A 256 17.07 -3.94 -56.63
C GLU A 256 18.56 -3.66 -56.86
N LYS A 257 19.13 -2.68 -56.15
CA LYS A 257 20.57 -2.41 -56.19
C LYS A 257 21.38 -3.61 -55.68
N ASP A 258 20.91 -4.26 -54.62
CA ASP A 258 21.57 -5.44 -54.05
C ASP A 258 21.49 -6.64 -55.03
N ILE A 259 20.35 -6.88 -55.69
CA ILE A 259 20.21 -7.90 -56.74
C ILE A 259 21.16 -7.63 -57.91
N LYS A 260 21.21 -6.40 -58.41
CA LYS A 260 22.12 -6.02 -59.52
C LYS A 260 23.59 -6.22 -59.16
N LYS A 261 23.98 -6.01 -57.90
CA LYS A 261 25.34 -6.32 -57.42
C LYS A 261 25.62 -7.82 -57.46
N ILE A 262 24.65 -8.65 -57.05
CA ILE A 262 24.77 -10.11 -57.08
C ILE A 262 24.83 -10.62 -58.52
N GLU A 263 23.98 -10.11 -59.41
CA GLU A 263 24.02 -10.40 -60.85
C GLU A 263 25.40 -10.11 -61.43
N LYS A 264 25.93 -8.89 -61.20
CA LYS A 264 27.26 -8.50 -61.69
C LYS A 264 28.38 -9.39 -61.15
N ALA A 265 28.29 -9.80 -59.87
CA ALA A 265 29.26 -10.71 -59.27
C ALA A 265 29.17 -12.12 -59.86
N LEU A 266 27.96 -12.62 -60.12
CA LEU A 266 27.72 -13.90 -60.79
C LEU A 266 28.26 -13.89 -62.22
N ASP A 267 28.00 -12.84 -62.98
CA ASP A 267 28.51 -12.68 -64.35
C ASP A 267 30.05 -12.70 -64.38
N SER A 268 30.68 -11.98 -63.44
CA SER A 268 32.15 -11.97 -63.33
C SER A 268 32.76 -13.32 -62.92
N SER A 269 32.04 -14.13 -62.13
CA SER A 269 32.55 -15.40 -61.59
C SER A 269 32.27 -16.59 -62.52
N LEU A 270 31.14 -16.55 -63.22
CA LEU A 270 30.71 -17.61 -64.14
C LEU A 270 31.20 -17.38 -65.57
N GLY A 271 31.85 -16.24 -65.85
CA GLY A 271 32.46 -15.93 -67.14
C GLY A 271 31.45 -15.86 -68.28
N ALA A 272 30.29 -15.27 -68.05
CA ALA A 272 29.26 -15.13 -69.07
C ALA A 272 29.62 -14.01 -70.06
N ARG A 273 29.95 -14.39 -71.30
CA ARG A 273 30.01 -13.48 -72.45
C ARG A 273 28.62 -12.93 -72.75
N GLN A 274 28.56 -11.61 -72.97
CA GLN A 274 27.42 -10.83 -73.48
C GLN A 274 26.68 -11.53 -74.62
#